data_AF-A0A939ID65-F1
#
_entry.id   AF-A0A939ID65-F1
#
_cell.length_a   1.000
_cell.length_b   1.000
_cell.length_c   1.000
_cell.angle_alpha   90.00
_cell.angle_beta   90.00
_cell.angle_gamma   90.00
#
_symmetry.space_group_name_H-M   'P 1'
#
loop_
_entity.id
_entity.type
_entity.pdbx_description
1 polymer ?
#
loop_
_entity_poly.entity_id
_entity_poly.type
_entity_poly.pdbx_seq_one_letter_code
_entity_poly.pdbx_strand_id
1 'polypeptide(L)'
;MTVRHFLALVLLGAGTAALLLAALALVVLPGPYLRLHALSPAAVLGAPLVALALAVDTGPGRAAVKLLVIGLLLAVGGTITTMAVARTTVHAERRTER
;
A
#
# COMPACT_ATOMS: atom_id res chain seq x y z
N MET A 1 23.16 -16.91 -6.17
CA MET A 1 22.12 -15.86 -6.11
C MET A 1 21.97 -15.27 -7.49
N THR A 2 20.83 -15.47 -8.16
CA THR A 2 20.58 -14.86 -9.48
C THR A 2 20.18 -13.39 -9.29
N VAL A 3 20.57 -12.51 -10.24
CA VAL A 3 20.26 -11.05 -10.19
C VAL A 3 18.76 -10.79 -9.99
N ARG A 4 17.91 -11.63 -10.59
CA ARG A 4 16.45 -11.60 -10.44
C ARG A 4 16.01 -11.78 -8.98
N HIS A 5 16.62 -12.72 -8.27
CA HIS A 5 16.26 -13.01 -6.88
C HIS A 5 16.72 -11.89 -5.93
N PHE A 6 17.87 -11.27 -6.22
CA PHE A 6 18.32 -10.09 -5.47
C PHE A 6 17.34 -8.91 -5.65
N LEU A 7 16.91 -8.64 -6.89
CA LEU A 7 15.90 -7.59 -7.16
C LEU A 7 14.57 -7.88 -6.46
N ALA A 8 14.11 -9.14 -6.46
CA ALA A 8 12.91 -9.52 -5.74
C ALA A 8 13.01 -9.25 -4.23
N LEU A 9 14.14 -9.57 -3.60
CA LEU A 9 14.37 -9.30 -2.18
C LEU A 9 14.35 -7.80 -1.86
N VAL A 10 14.97 -6.97 -2.71
CA VAL A 10 14.98 -5.51 -2.52
C VAL A 10 13.56 -4.94 -2.64
N LEU A 11 12.80 -5.33 -3.68
CA LEU A 11 11.42 -4.88 -3.85
C LEU A 11 10.52 -5.36 -2.70
N LEU A 12 10.68 -6.60 -2.26
CA LEU A 12 9.92 -7.16 -1.15
C LEU A 12 10.25 -6.41 0.15
N GLY A 13 11.53 -6.18 0.44
CA GLY A 13 11.97 -5.43 1.61
C GLY A 13 11.41 -4.01 1.62
N ALA A 14 11.50 -3.30 0.50
CA ALA A 14 10.96 -1.95 0.36
C ALA A 14 9.44 -1.90 0.55
N GLY A 15 8.69 -2.82 -0.09
CA GLY A 15 7.23 -2.90 0.06
C GLY A 15 6.81 -3.23 1.50
N THR A 16 7.51 -4.15 2.15
CA THR A 16 7.23 -4.54 3.55
C THR A 16 7.55 -3.40 4.51
N ALA A 17 8.69 -2.72 4.33
CA ALA A 17 9.06 -1.56 5.14
C ALA A 17 8.04 -0.42 4.99
N ALA A 18 7.55 -0.16 3.78
CA ALA A 18 6.50 0.83 3.54
C ALA A 18 5.19 0.48 4.29
N LEU A 19 4.79 -0.79 4.31
CA LEU A 19 3.61 -1.25 5.06
C LEU A 19 3.80 -1.11 6.57
N LEU A 20 4.98 -1.45 7.10
CA LEU A 20 5.29 -1.30 8.52
C LEU A 20 5.32 0.18 8.94
N LEU A 21 5.92 1.05 8.13
CA LEU A 21 5.91 2.51 8.36
C LEU A 21 4.48 3.07 8.36
N ALA A 22 3.61 2.58 7.48
CA ALA A 22 2.20 2.97 7.45
C ALA A 22 1.46 2.58 8.73
N ALA A 23 1.67 1.34 9.18
CA ALA A 23 1.11 0.84 10.43
C ALA A 23 1.62 1.64 11.64
N LEU A 24 2.92 1.97 11.66
CA LEU A 24 3.52 2.80 12.70
C LEU A 24 2.95 4.23 12.68
N ALA A 25 2.81 4.84 11.50
CA ALA A 25 2.25 6.18 11.34
C ALA A 25 0.79 6.25 11.84
N LEU A 26 -0.01 5.20 11.62
CA LEU A 26 -1.37 5.07 12.16
C LEU A 26 -1.40 5.10 13.69
N VAL A 27 -0.39 4.54 14.35
CA VAL A 27 -0.30 4.50 15.82
C VAL A 27 0.24 5.82 16.38
N VAL A 28 1.26 6.40 15.73
CA VAL A 28 2.01 7.56 16.27
C VAL A 28 1.31 8.89 16.02
N LEU A 29 0.64 9.08 14.88
CA LEU A 29 0.09 10.40 14.53
C LEU A 29 -1.19 10.69 15.34
N PRO A 30 -1.30 11.87 15.97
CA PRO A 30 -2.46 12.21 16.82
C PRO A 30 -3.68 12.76 16.04
N GLY A 31 -3.56 13.01 14.72
CA GLY A 31 -4.63 13.60 13.91
C GLY A 31 -5.09 12.73 12.74
N PRO A 32 -6.41 12.64 12.45
CA PRO A 32 -6.95 11.81 11.37
C PRO A 32 -6.43 12.21 9.97
N TYR A 33 -6.25 13.51 9.71
CA TYR A 33 -5.69 14.01 8.46
C TYR A 33 -4.22 13.64 8.26
N LEU A 34 -3.42 13.77 9.32
CA LEU A 34 -2.01 13.36 9.30
C LEU A 34 -1.90 11.85 9.04
N ARG A 35 -2.75 11.03 9.68
CA ARG A 35 -2.80 9.58 9.45
C ARG A 35 -3.15 9.25 8.00
N LEU A 36 -4.14 9.92 7.42
CA LEU A 36 -4.55 9.74 6.02
C LEU A 36 -3.44 10.14 5.03
N HIS A 37 -2.69 11.20 5.32
CA HIS A 37 -1.56 11.62 4.49
C HIS A 37 -0.42 10.60 4.52
N ALA A 38 -0.13 10.01 5.69
CA ALA A 38 0.87 8.95 5.81
C ALA A 38 0.42 7.62 5.20
N LEU A 39 -0.89 7.36 5.15
CA LEU A 39 -1.45 6.11 4.62
C LEU A 39 -1.50 6.07 3.09
N SER A 40 -1.71 7.21 2.44
CA SER A 40 -1.89 7.30 0.98
C SER A 40 -0.67 6.79 0.18
N PRO A 41 0.59 7.17 0.50
CA PRO A 41 1.76 6.65 -0.22
C PRO A 41 1.97 5.15 0.01
N ALA A 42 1.70 4.67 1.23
CA ALA A 42 1.90 3.27 1.59
C ALA A 42 0.84 2.34 0.99
N ALA A 43 -0.41 2.78 0.88
CA ALA A 43 -1.48 2.02 0.24
C ALA A 43 -1.26 1.87 -1.28
N VAL A 44 -0.69 2.90 -1.92
CA VAL A 44 -0.44 2.92 -3.37
C VAL A 44 0.86 2.21 -3.74
N LEU A 45 1.85 2.18 -2.86
CA LEU A 45 3.17 1.60 -3.17
C LEU A 45 3.46 0.29 -2.46
N GLY A 46 3.06 0.11 -1.19
CA GLY A 46 3.45 -1.04 -0.38
C GLY A 46 2.99 -2.39 -0.95
N ALA A 47 1.68 -2.61 -0.99
CA ALA A 47 1.11 -3.87 -1.51
C ALA A 47 1.43 -4.12 -3.00
N PRO A 48 1.44 -3.11 -3.88
CA PRO A 48 1.85 -3.28 -5.28
C PRO A 48 3.34 -3.63 -5.44
N LEU A 49 4.24 -3.07 -4.63
CA LEU A 49 5.67 -3.44 -4.64
C LEU A 49 5.88 -4.90 -4.23
N VAL A 50 5.13 -5.40 -3.24
CA VAL A 50 5.18 -6.82 -2.83
C VAL A 50 4.68 -7.73 -3.97
N ALA A 51 3.60 -7.35 -4.64
CA ALA A 51 3.08 -8.09 -5.78
C ALA A 51 4.07 -8.10 -6.97
N LEU A 52 4.75 -6.98 -7.22
CA LEU A 52 5.81 -6.84 -8.22
C LEU A 52 7.02 -7.71 -7.88
N ALA A 53 7.45 -7.76 -6.61
CA ALA A 53 8.53 -8.63 -6.16
C ALA A 53 8.25 -10.11 -6.46
N LEU A 54 7.03 -10.57 -6.15
CA LEU A 54 6.59 -11.94 -6.40
C LEU A 54 6.47 -12.23 -7.91
N ALA A 55 6.03 -11.25 -8.71
CA ALA A 55 5.98 -11.40 -10.17
C ALA A 55 7.39 -11.52 -10.78
N VAL A 56 8.37 -10.79 -10.24
CA VAL A 56 9.78 -10.88 -10.65
C VAL A 56 10.40 -12.22 -10.23
N ASP A 57 10.10 -12.71 -9.03
CA ASP A 57 10.67 -13.98 -8.53
C ASP A 57 10.11 -15.21 -9.26
N THR A 58 8.79 -15.24 -9.49
CA THR A 58 8.10 -16.33 -10.21
C THR A 58 8.49 -16.44 -11.69
N GLY A 59 9.02 -15.37 -12.29
CA GLY A 59 9.45 -15.34 -13.68
C GLY A 59 8.30 -15.24 -14.70
N PRO A 60 8.61 -15.14 -16.01
CA PRO A 60 7.60 -14.89 -17.04
C PRO A 60 6.63 -16.06 -17.18
N GLY A 61 5.34 -15.81 -16.92
CA GLY A 61 4.28 -16.82 -17.04
C GLY A 61 2.91 -16.31 -16.57
N ARG A 62 1.90 -17.19 -16.62
CA ARG A 62 0.53 -16.87 -16.16
C ARG A 62 0.47 -16.42 -14.70
N ALA A 63 1.39 -16.91 -13.86
CA ALA A 63 1.48 -16.53 -12.46
C ALA A 63 1.88 -15.06 -12.28
N ALA A 64 2.91 -14.59 -13.00
CA ALA A 64 3.34 -13.19 -12.95
C ALA A 64 2.24 -12.23 -13.39
N VAL A 65 1.49 -12.57 -14.45
CA VAL A 65 0.36 -11.73 -14.91
C VAL A 65 -0.71 -11.61 -13.81
N LYS A 66 -1.08 -12.71 -13.16
CA LYS A 66 -2.06 -12.67 -12.05
C LYS A 66 -1.57 -11.80 -10.90
N LEU A 67 -0.29 -11.90 -10.54
CA LEU A 67 0.30 -11.09 -9.48
C LEU A 67 0.30 -9.60 -9.82
N LEU A 68 0.61 -9.24 -11.06
CA LEU A 68 0.51 -7.85 -11.52
C LEU A 68 -0.92 -7.32 -11.48
N VAL A 69 -1.91 -8.12 -11.90
CA VAL A 69 -3.32 -7.75 -11.81
C VAL A 69 -3.75 -7.56 -10.35
N ILE A 70 -3.35 -8.45 -9.45
CA ILE A 70 -3.61 -8.33 -8.00
C ILE A 70 -2.97 -7.05 -7.44
N GLY A 71 -1.71 -6.78 -7.78
CA GLY A 71 -1.00 -5.57 -7.37
C GLY A 71 -1.71 -4.30 -7.85
N LEU A 72 -2.18 -4.27 -9.09
CA LEU A 72 -2.94 -3.15 -9.64
C LEU A 72 -4.29 -2.96 -8.93
N LEU A 73 -5.03 -4.04 -8.71
CA LEU A 73 -6.31 -4.00 -8.00
C LEU A 73 -6.12 -3.50 -6.56
N LEU A 74 -5.05 -3.91 -5.88
CA LEU A 74 -4.72 -3.42 -4.54
C LEU A 74 -4.36 -1.94 -4.54
N ALA A 75 -3.60 -1.45 -5.53
CA ALA A 75 -3.26 -0.03 -5.66
C ALA A 75 -4.51 0.84 -5.82
N VAL A 76 -5.39 0.46 -6.74
CA VAL A 76 -6.63 1.17 -7.04
C VAL A 76 -7.61 1.08 -5.87
N GLY A 77 -7.82 -0.12 -5.34
CA GLY A 77 -8.69 -0.36 -4.19
C GLY A 77 -8.23 0.42 -2.96
N GLY A 78 -6.93 0.39 -2.65
CA GLY A 78 -6.34 1.14 -1.54
C GLY A 78 -6.56 2.66 -1.68
N THR A 79 -6.43 3.20 -2.89
CA THR A 79 -6.69 4.62 -3.17
C THR A 79 -8.17 4.96 -2.94
N ILE A 80 -9.08 4.14 -3.47
CA ILE A 80 -10.53 4.35 -3.34
C ILE A 80 -10.96 4.26 -1.88
N THR A 81 -10.52 3.24 -1.15
CA THR A 81 -10.80 3.08 0.28
C THR A 81 -10.27 4.26 1.08
N THR A 82 -9.05 4.72 0.80
CA THR A 82 -8.46 5.90 1.48
C THR A 82 -9.31 7.15 1.22
N MET A 83 -9.74 7.39 -0.03
CA MET A 83 -10.62 8.52 -0.34
C MET A 83 -12.01 8.39 0.30
N ALA A 84 -12.58 7.19 0.34
CA ALA A 84 -13.88 6.96 0.98
C ALA A 84 -13.82 7.23 2.49
N VAL A 85 -12.79 6.70 3.16
CA VAL A 85 -12.54 6.92 4.60
C VAL A 85 -12.24 8.38 4.90
N ALA A 86 -11.48 9.07 4.03
CA ALA A 86 -11.22 10.50 4.20
C ALA A 86 -12.54 11.30 4.18
N ARG A 87 -13.44 11.04 3.22
CA ARG A 87 -14.74 11.73 3.15
C ARG A 87 -15.60 11.46 4.38
N THR A 88 -15.69 10.21 4.84
CA THR A 88 -16.51 9.87 6.02
C THR A 88 -15.95 10.50 7.30
N THR A 89 -14.63 10.60 7.42
CA THR A 89 -13.98 11.25 8.57
C THR A 89 -14.28 12.74 8.62
N VAL A 90 -14.23 13.44 7.47
CA VAL A 90 -14.63 14.85 7.36
C VAL A 90 -16.10 15.07 7.74
N HIS A 91 -16.98 14.17 7.31
CA HIS A 91 -18.40 14.25 7.67
C HIS A 91 -18.65 13.98 9.16
N ALA A 92 -17.88 13.09 9.78
CA ALA A 92 -17.98 12.81 11.21
C ALA A 92 -17.53 14.01 12.06
N GLU A 93 -16.40 14.64 11.71
CA GLU A 93 -15.83 15.79 12.42
C GLU A 93 -16.80 17.00 12.41
N ARG A 94 -17.41 17.31 11.25
CA ARG A 94 -18.44 18.37 11.14
C ARG A 94 -19.71 18.12 11.95
N ARG A 95 -19.98 16.86 12.32
CA ARG A 95 -21.16 16.50 13.13
C ARG A 95 -20.89 16.67 14.62
N THR A 96 -19.63 16.62 15.04
CA THR A 96 -19.21 16.81 16.44
C THR A 96 -19.12 18.29 16.82
N GLU A 97 -18.93 19.19 15.84
CA GLU A 97 -18.91 20.65 16.04
C GLU A 97 -20.30 21.31 16.10
N ARG A 98 -21.39 20.56 15.86
CA ARG A 98 -22.79 21.03 15.95
C ARG A 98 -23.47 20.52 17.21
#